data_AF-A0A353CZE2-F1
#
_entry.id   AF-A0A353CZE2-F1
#
_cell.length_a   1.000
_cell.length_b   1.000
_cell.length_c   1.000
_cell.angle_alpha   90.00
_cell.angle_beta   90.00
_cell.angle_gamma   90.00
#
_symmetry.space_group_name_H-M   'P 1'
#
loop_
_entity.id
_entity.type
_entity.pdbx_description
1 polymer ?
#
loop_
_entity_poly.entity_id
_entity_poly.type
_entity_poly.pdbx_seq_one_letter_code
_entity_poly.pdbx_strand_id
1 'polypeptide(L)'
;MKHLLLTATADISESLRSRWFLIYTLVFGGIVVALFMSGLTESRIMGFSGLSRMLVTYIQITMAILPVFVLITTVRSVAGDREAGIFEYMLSLPVSLSVWFWGKLIGRFIVVFMPVLLAMLVAVAWGAGKGVDIPWSQVFYYTG
;
A
#
# COMPACT_ATOMS: atom_id res chain seq x y z
N MET A 1 -3.85 -4.86 -24.86
CA MET A 1 -4.25 -4.99 -23.43
C MET A 1 -3.59 -6.17 -22.73
N LYS A 2 -3.47 -7.36 -23.34
CA LYS A 2 -2.81 -8.53 -22.71
C LYS A 2 -1.37 -8.26 -22.23
N HIS A 3 -0.54 -7.62 -23.06
CA HIS A 3 0.85 -7.30 -22.69
C HIS A 3 0.96 -6.35 -21.48
N LEU A 4 0.03 -5.41 -21.33
CA LEU A 4 -0.03 -4.47 -20.21
C LEU A 4 -0.26 -5.19 -18.88
N LEU A 5 -1.24 -6.10 -18.87
CA LEU A 5 -1.56 -6.92 -17.69
C LEU A 5 -0.42 -7.88 -17.36
N LEU A 6 0.19 -8.52 -18.37
CA LEU A 6 1.31 -9.43 -18.17
C LEU A 6 2.50 -8.73 -17.51
N THR A 7 2.90 -7.56 -18.02
CA THR A 7 3.98 -6.77 -17.42
C THR A 7 3.65 -6.33 -15.99
N ALA A 8 2.40 -5.91 -15.73
CA ALA A 8 1.97 -5.55 -14.39
C ALA A 8 2.01 -6.75 -13.42
N THR A 9 1.52 -7.92 -13.83
CA THR A 9 1.54 -9.13 -12.99
C THR A 9 2.96 -9.63 -12.71
N ALA A 10 3.87 -9.47 -13.67
CA ALA A 10 5.27 -9.81 -13.50
C ALA A 10 5.93 -8.90 -12.44
N ASP A 11 5.77 -7.59 -12.54
CA ASP A 11 6.32 -6.63 -11.56
C ASP A 11 5.69 -6.80 -10.17
N ILE A 12 4.39 -7.12 -10.09
CA ILE A 12 3.72 -7.45 -8.82
C ILE A 12 4.36 -8.71 -8.20
N SER A 13 4.49 -9.79 -8.97
CA SER A 13 5.06 -11.04 -8.46
C SER A 13 6.52 -10.87 -8.02
N GLU A 14 7.30 -10.10 -8.76
CA GLU A 14 8.69 -9.78 -8.40
C GLU A 14 8.74 -8.96 -7.11
N SER A 15 7.90 -7.93 -7.02
CA SER A 15 7.88 -7.05 -5.86
C SER A 15 7.40 -7.76 -4.60
N LEU A 16 6.39 -8.64 -4.69
CA LEU A 16 5.89 -9.44 -3.56
C LEU A 16 6.94 -10.44 -3.03
N ARG A 17 7.80 -10.96 -3.90
CA ARG A 17 8.91 -11.85 -3.50
C ARG A 17 10.08 -11.10 -2.88
N SER A 18 10.13 -9.78 -3.01
CA SER A 18 11.21 -8.97 -2.44
C SER A 18 11.17 -8.98 -0.93
N ARG A 19 12.33 -9.20 -0.29
CA ARG A 19 12.49 -9.08 1.17
C ARG A 19 12.12 -7.67 1.67
N TRP A 20 12.25 -6.66 0.81
CA TRP A 20 11.85 -5.29 1.12
C TRP A 20 10.34 -5.15 1.28
N PHE A 21 9.53 -5.90 0.51
CA PHE A 21 8.08 -5.90 0.64
C PHE A 21 7.62 -6.34 2.04
N LEU A 22 8.29 -7.35 2.61
CA LEU A 22 8.04 -7.78 3.99
C LEU A 22 8.34 -6.67 5.00
N ILE A 23 9.46 -5.96 4.84
CA ILE A 23 9.82 -4.83 5.72
C ILE A 23 8.74 -3.75 5.66
N TYR A 24 8.27 -3.39 4.47
CA TYR A 24 7.24 -2.36 4.31
C TYR A 24 5.91 -2.79 4.93
N THR A 25 5.51 -4.03 4.70
CA THR A 25 4.31 -4.61 5.31
C THR A 25 4.41 -4.60 6.83
N LEU A 26 5.57 -4.92 7.38
CA LEU A 26 5.82 -4.91 8.82
C LEU A 26 5.80 -3.49 9.39
N VAL A 27 6.36 -2.49 8.70
CA VAL A 27 6.34 -1.09 9.14
C VAL A 27 4.92 -0.55 9.17
N PHE A 28 4.18 -0.63 8.06
CA PHE A 28 2.82 -0.10 7.99
C PHE A 28 1.85 -0.90 8.87
N GLY A 29 1.96 -2.23 8.88
CA GLY A 29 1.19 -3.10 9.77
C GLY A 29 1.52 -2.87 11.25
N GLY A 30 2.81 -2.69 11.57
CA GLY A 30 3.28 -2.40 12.92
C GLY A 30 2.77 -1.07 13.46
N ILE A 31 2.72 -0.02 12.63
CA ILE A 31 2.12 1.26 12.99
C ILE A 31 0.64 1.09 13.33
N VAL A 32 -0.13 0.35 12.52
CA VAL A 32 -1.55 0.07 12.82
C VAL A 32 -1.69 -0.67 14.14
N VAL A 33 -0.90 -1.73 14.37
CA VAL A 33 -0.96 -2.50 15.62
C VAL A 33 -0.60 -1.62 16.82
N ALA A 34 0.43 -0.79 16.72
CA ALA A 34 0.84 0.14 17.78
C ALA A 34 -0.25 1.16 18.10
N LEU A 35 -0.86 1.75 17.06
CA LEU A 35 -1.99 2.68 17.20
C LEU A 35 -3.22 1.98 17.80
N PHE A 36 -3.42 0.69 17.50
CA PHE A 36 -4.52 -0.09 18.07
C PHE A 36 -4.30 -0.36 19.57
N MET A 37 -3.06 -0.71 19.95
CA MET A 37 -2.68 -0.92 21.35
C MET A 37 -2.81 0.37 22.17
N SER A 38 -2.43 1.53 21.62
CA SER A 38 -2.60 2.81 22.31
C SER A 38 -4.06 3.27 22.34
N GLY A 39 -4.81 3.13 21.24
CA GLY A 39 -6.19 3.59 21.11
C GLY A 39 -7.20 2.87 22.00
N LEU A 40 -6.96 1.59 22.34
CA LEU A 40 -7.77 0.85 23.31
C LEU A 40 -7.67 1.40 24.75
N THR A 41 -6.63 2.18 25.05
CA THR A 41 -6.34 2.66 26.41
C THR A 41 -7.03 4.00 26.71
N GLU A 42 -7.31 4.82 25.71
CA GLU A 42 -7.80 6.21 25.90
C GLU A 42 -9.33 6.37 25.80
N SER A 43 -10.07 5.38 25.29
CA SER A 43 -11.48 5.55 24.84
C SER A 43 -12.55 5.09 25.85
N ARG A 44 -12.45 5.48 27.13
CA ARG A 44 -13.56 5.25 28.09
C ARG A 44 -14.43 6.47 28.41
N ILE A 45 -14.14 7.64 27.84
CA ILE A 45 -14.89 8.86 28.18
C ILE A 45 -15.08 9.69 26.90
N MET A 46 -16.35 10.08 26.63
CA MET A 46 -16.90 10.70 25.41
C MET A 46 -17.21 9.72 24.27
N GLY A 47 -18.45 9.76 23.78
CA GLY A 47 -19.03 8.95 22.70
C GLY A 47 -18.41 9.14 21.31
N PHE A 48 -17.08 9.11 21.23
CA PHE A 48 -16.26 8.99 20.03
C PHE A 48 -15.54 7.65 20.17
N SER A 49 -15.74 6.70 19.24
CA SER A 49 -15.02 5.43 19.33
C SER A 49 -13.52 5.70 19.15
N GLY A 50 -12.66 5.17 20.04
CA GLY A 50 -11.20 5.28 19.92
C GLY A 50 -10.67 4.81 18.55
N LEU A 51 -11.43 3.95 17.88
CA LEU A 51 -11.20 3.48 16.53
C LEU A 51 -11.27 4.60 15.47
N SER A 52 -12.20 5.56 15.61
CA SER A 52 -12.28 6.72 14.71
C SER A 52 -11.00 7.56 14.71
N ARG A 53 -10.55 7.96 15.91
CA ARG A 53 -9.32 8.74 16.07
C ARG A 53 -8.12 7.97 15.53
N MET A 54 -8.04 6.67 15.85
CA MET A 54 -6.96 5.80 15.40
C MET A 54 -6.89 5.69 13.88
N LEU A 55 -8.02 5.42 13.21
CA LEU A 55 -8.08 5.30 11.75
C LEU A 55 -7.71 6.62 11.06
N VAL A 56 -8.24 7.75 11.55
CA VAL A 56 -7.90 9.07 10.99
C VAL A 56 -6.40 9.36 11.12
N THR A 57 -5.80 9.11 12.29
CA THR A 57 -4.35 9.29 12.48
C THR A 57 -3.55 8.37 11.56
N TYR A 58 -3.95 7.11 11.42
CA TYR A 58 -3.29 6.17 10.51
C TYR A 58 -3.36 6.63 9.05
N ILE A 59 -4.53 7.07 8.60
CA ILE A 59 -4.72 7.54 7.23
C ILE A 59 -3.91 8.82 6.97
N GLN A 60 -3.85 9.76 7.94
CA GLN A 60 -3.04 10.98 7.81
C GLN A 60 -1.54 10.67 7.67
N ILE A 61 -0.99 9.78 8.51
CA ILE A 61 0.42 9.34 8.42
C ILE A 61 0.67 8.70 7.05
N THR A 62 -0.23 7.83 6.62
CA THR A 62 -0.18 7.14 5.33
C THR A 62 -0.19 8.13 4.18
N MET A 63 -1.07 9.14 4.21
CA MET A 63 -1.19 10.16 3.16
C MET A 63 0.08 11.00 3.01
N ALA A 64 0.82 11.22 4.11
CA ALA A 64 2.10 11.91 4.08
C ALA A 64 3.26 11.03 3.55
N ILE A 65 3.30 9.76 3.94
CA ILE A 65 4.44 8.87 3.65
C ILE A 65 4.31 8.17 2.29
N LEU A 66 3.10 7.75 1.90
CA LEU A 66 2.86 6.98 0.68
C LEU A 66 3.40 7.64 -0.59
N PRO A 67 3.18 8.95 -0.85
CA PRO A 67 3.65 9.56 -2.10
C PRO A 67 5.17 9.49 -2.25
N VAL A 68 5.90 9.82 -1.18
CA VAL A 68 7.37 9.75 -1.14
C VAL A 68 7.83 8.31 -1.33
N PHE A 69 7.14 7.37 -0.69
CA PHE A 69 7.46 5.95 -0.74
C PHE A 69 7.24 5.36 -2.15
N VAL A 70 6.13 5.67 -2.81
CA VAL A 70 5.86 5.28 -4.21
C VAL A 70 6.97 5.82 -5.12
N LEU A 71 7.37 7.08 -4.94
CA LEU A 71 8.42 7.69 -5.77
C LEU A 71 9.76 6.96 -5.62
N ILE A 72 10.22 6.74 -4.39
CA ILE A 72 11.51 6.07 -4.13
C ILE A 72 11.51 4.64 -4.67
N THR A 73 10.46 3.88 -4.40
CA THR A 73 10.36 2.47 -4.84
C THR A 73 10.26 2.36 -6.36
N THR A 74 9.55 3.27 -7.00
CA THR A 74 9.43 3.32 -8.46
C THR A 74 10.74 3.72 -9.12
N VAL A 75 11.41 4.77 -8.64
CA VAL A 75 12.71 5.21 -9.19
C VAL A 75 13.74 4.11 -9.07
N ARG A 76 13.86 3.45 -7.91
CA ARG A 76 14.82 2.37 -7.71
C ARG A 76 14.57 1.19 -8.66
N SER A 77 13.30 0.89 -8.91
CA SER A 77 12.92 -0.20 -9.81
C SER A 77 13.12 0.16 -11.29
N VAL A 78 12.79 1.38 -11.71
CA VAL A 78 12.96 1.81 -13.11
C VAL A 78 14.44 2.02 -13.44
N ALA A 79 15.19 2.64 -12.53
CA ALA A 79 16.64 2.82 -12.70
C ALA A 79 17.39 1.47 -12.66
N GLY A 80 17.00 0.56 -11.76
CA GLY A 80 17.59 -0.77 -11.69
C GLY A 80 17.43 -1.57 -12.99
N ASP A 81 16.23 -1.58 -13.59
CA ASP A 81 15.99 -2.26 -14.87
C ASP A 81 16.77 -1.62 -16.04
N ARG A 82 16.98 -0.30 -15.98
CA ARG A 82 17.76 0.43 -16.98
C ARG A 82 19.25 0.09 -16.87
N GLU A 83 19.78 0.04 -15.65
CA GLU A 83 21.18 -0.31 -15.37
C GLU A 83 21.48 -1.80 -15.66
N ALA A 84 20.51 -2.68 -15.47
CA ALA A 84 20.63 -4.12 -15.75
C ALA A 84 20.48 -4.50 -17.25
N GLY A 85 20.24 -3.52 -18.14
CA GLY A 85 20.03 -3.78 -19.57
C GLY A 85 18.70 -4.48 -19.92
N ILE A 86 17.82 -4.70 -18.93
CA ILE A 86 16.51 -5.34 -19.11
C ILE A 86 15.64 -4.50 -20.05
N PHE A 87 15.84 -3.19 -20.04
CA PHE A 87 15.14 -2.25 -20.92
C PHE A 87 15.42 -2.52 -22.41
N GLU A 88 16.68 -2.83 -22.75
CA GLU A 88 17.08 -3.16 -24.13
C GLU A 88 16.57 -4.54 -24.53
N TYR A 89 16.58 -5.49 -23.60
CA TYR A 89 16.02 -6.83 -23.81
C TYR A 89 14.50 -6.80 -24.05
N MET A 90 13.75 -6.02 -23.26
CA MET A 90 12.29 -5.85 -23.42
C MET A 90 11.91 -5.22 -24.76
N LEU A 91 12.76 -4.35 -25.33
CA LEU A 91 12.55 -3.72 -26.64
C LEU A 91 12.89 -4.62 -27.82
N SER A 92 13.66 -5.68 -27.60
CA SER A 92 13.89 -6.72 -28.60
C SER A 92 12.65 -7.62 -28.80
N LEU A 93 11.75 -7.64 -27.81
CA LEU A 93 10.45 -8.28 -27.88
C LEU A 93 9.42 -7.32 -28.50
N PRO A 94 8.31 -7.82 -29.09
CA PRO A 94 7.27 -6.99 -29.69
C PRO A 94 6.39 -6.30 -28.62
N VAL A 95 7.00 -5.51 -27.72
CA VAL A 95 6.35 -4.80 -26.63
C VAL A 95 6.65 -3.30 -26.76
N SER A 96 5.60 -2.48 -26.78
CA SER A 96 5.79 -1.02 -26.87
C SER A 96 6.29 -0.43 -25.55
N LEU A 97 7.14 0.61 -25.63
CA LEU A 97 7.63 1.37 -24.47
C LEU A 97 6.51 1.84 -23.55
N SER A 98 5.43 2.35 -24.13
CA SER A 98 4.26 2.83 -23.39
C SER A 98 3.63 1.74 -22.53
N VAL A 99 3.50 0.53 -23.07
CA VAL A 99 2.91 -0.62 -22.37
C VAL A 99 3.77 -1.07 -21.20
N TRP A 100 5.09 -1.03 -21.36
CA TRP A 100 6.03 -1.36 -20.28
C TRP A 100 5.95 -0.34 -19.13
N PHE A 101 6.02 0.96 -19.43
CA PHE A 101 5.94 2.01 -18.40
C PHE A 101 4.61 1.99 -17.64
N TRP A 102 3.49 1.90 -18.35
CA TRP A 102 2.17 1.86 -17.72
C TRP A 102 1.95 0.58 -16.91
N GLY A 103 2.41 -0.57 -17.40
CA GLY A 103 2.32 -1.83 -16.67
C GLY A 103 3.11 -1.80 -15.37
N LYS A 104 4.31 -1.23 -15.42
CA LYS A 104 5.18 -1.09 -14.25
C LYS A 104 4.62 -0.11 -13.23
N LEU A 105 4.10 1.03 -13.68
CA LEU A 105 3.47 2.02 -12.80
C LEU A 105 2.24 1.45 -12.08
N ILE A 106 1.37 0.72 -12.80
CA ILE A 106 0.21 0.05 -12.21
C ILE A 106 0.63 -1.03 -11.21
N GLY A 107 1.62 -1.86 -11.58
CA GLY A 107 2.17 -2.89 -10.70
C GLY A 107 2.69 -2.30 -9.38
N ARG A 108 3.49 -1.23 -9.47
CA ARG A 108 4.03 -0.52 -8.30
C ARG A 108 2.95 0.09 -7.44
N PHE A 109 1.94 0.73 -8.05
CA PHE A 109 0.82 1.30 -7.31
C PHE A 109 0.10 0.22 -6.49
N ILE A 110 -0.22 -0.92 -7.10
CA ILE A 110 -0.88 -2.03 -6.41
C ILE A 110 -0.01 -2.56 -5.25
N VAL A 111 1.27 -2.81 -5.51
CA VAL A 111 2.19 -3.36 -4.49
C VAL A 111 2.34 -2.43 -3.30
N VAL A 112 2.43 -1.12 -3.54
CA VAL A 112 2.66 -0.15 -2.46
C VAL A 112 1.38 0.09 -1.65
N PHE A 113 0.21 0.14 -2.30
CA PHE A 113 -1.06 0.34 -1.60
C PHE A 113 -1.52 -0.91 -0.86
N MET A 114 -1.17 -2.10 -1.33
CA MET A 114 -1.69 -3.36 -0.78
C MET A 114 -1.41 -3.55 0.73
N PRO A 115 -0.20 -3.34 1.26
CA PRO A 115 0.07 -3.48 2.70
C PRO A 115 -0.74 -2.51 3.57
N VAL A 116 -0.91 -1.28 3.10
CA VAL A 116 -1.66 -0.24 3.82
C VAL A 116 -3.13 -0.60 3.88
N LEU A 117 -3.71 -0.97 2.73
CA LEU A 117 -5.11 -1.39 2.66
C LEU A 117 -5.36 -2.65 3.50
N LEU A 118 -4.48 -3.64 3.43
CA LEU A 118 -4.59 -4.84 4.27
C LEU A 118 -4.52 -4.51 5.75
N ALA A 119 -3.60 -3.66 6.19
CA ALA A 119 -3.47 -3.27 7.59
C ALA A 119 -4.74 -2.54 8.09
N MET A 120 -5.29 -1.66 7.27
CA MET A 120 -6.56 -0.98 7.56
C MET A 120 -7.73 -1.97 7.65
N LEU A 121 -7.86 -2.90 6.70
CA LEU A 121 -8.92 -3.92 6.70
C LEU A 121 -8.83 -4.82 7.93
N VAL A 122 -7.62 -5.23 8.33
CA VAL A 122 -7.39 -6.02 9.54
C VAL A 122 -7.82 -5.24 10.80
N ALA A 123 -7.48 -3.95 10.89
CA ALA A 123 -7.89 -3.11 12.02
C ALA A 123 -9.41 -2.94 12.11
N VAL A 124 -10.08 -2.71 10.97
CA VAL A 124 -11.54 -2.58 10.90
C VAL A 124 -12.21 -3.91 11.26
N ALA A 125 -11.76 -5.04 10.71
CA ALA A 125 -12.30 -6.37 11.01
C ALA A 125 -12.15 -6.72 12.50
N TRP A 126 -11.01 -6.40 13.09
CA TRP A 126 -10.77 -6.60 14.52
C TRP A 126 -11.66 -5.70 15.39
N GLY A 127 -11.83 -4.43 15.01
CA GLY A 127 -12.76 -3.51 15.67
C GLY A 127 -14.22 -3.97 15.60
N ALA A 128 -14.64 -4.48 14.44
CA ALA A 128 -15.96 -5.09 14.24
C ALA A 128 -16.19 -6.26 15.20
N GLY A 129 -15.20 -7.16 15.32
CA GLY A 129 -15.26 -8.31 16.24
C GLY A 129 -15.32 -7.93 17.72
N LYS A 130 -14.91 -6.71 18.08
CA LYS A 130 -15.02 -6.16 19.44
C LYS A 130 -16.33 -5.39 19.69
N GLY A 131 -17.23 -5.31 18.71
CA GLY A 131 -18.52 -4.61 18.82
C GLY A 131 -18.40 -3.08 18.87
N VAL A 132 -17.31 -2.52 18.33
CA VAL A 132 -17.08 -1.08 18.27
C VAL A 132 -17.80 -0.51 17.04
N ASP A 133 -18.50 0.62 17.19
CA ASP A 133 -19.10 1.33 16.06
C ASP A 133 -18.01 1.76 15.07
N ILE A 134 -18.10 1.22 13.85
CA ILE A 134 -17.18 1.49 12.75
C ILE A 134 -17.62 2.80 12.07
N PRO A 135 -16.77 3.84 12.05
CA PRO A 135 -17.09 5.10 11.41
C PRO A 135 -16.92 4.99 9.89
N TRP A 136 -17.87 4.31 9.23
CA TRP A 136 -17.85 4.09 7.78
C TRP A 136 -17.73 5.39 6.98
N SER A 137 -18.33 6.48 7.44
CA SER A 137 -18.23 7.80 6.81
C SER A 137 -16.78 8.27 6.70
N GLN A 138 -15.96 8.08 7.73
CA GLN A 138 -14.56 8.49 7.72
C GLN A 138 -13.72 7.58 6.83
N VAL A 139 -13.97 6.27 6.87
CA VAL A 139 -13.28 5.32 5.99
C VAL A 139 -13.50 5.69 4.52
N PHE A 140 -14.76 5.94 4.11
CA PHE A 140 -15.03 6.34 2.73
C PHE A 140 -14.54 7.75 2.39
N TYR A 141 -14.65 8.71 3.30
CA TYR A 141 -14.25 10.09 3.03
C TYR A 141 -12.73 10.25 2.85
N TYR A 142 -11.92 9.46 3.57
CA TYR A 142 -10.46 9.55 3.51
C TYR A 142 -9.80 8.51 2.60
N THR A 143 -10.54 7.49 2.13
CA THR A 143 -10.03 6.47 1.20
C THR A 143 -10.45 6.72 -0.26
N GLY A 144 -11.47 7.56 -0.48
CA GLY A 144 -11.99 7.92 -1.81
C GLY A 144 -11.12 8.90 -2.60
#